data_AF-A0A955C1I3-F1
#
_entry.id   AF-A0A955C1I3-F1
#
_cell.length_a   1.000
_cell.length_b   1.000
_cell.length_c   1.000
_cell.angle_alpha   90.00
_cell.angle_beta   90.00
_cell.angle_gamma   90.00
#
_symmetry.space_group_name_H-M   'P 1'
#
loop_
_entity.id
_entity.type
_entity.pdbx_description
1 polymer ?
#
loop_
_entity_poly.entity_id
_entity_poly.type
_entity_poly.pdbx_seq_one_letter_code
_entity_poly.pdbx_strand_id
1 'polypeptide(L)'
;MTSAADRRGFTIIELLVVIAVIGLLVGLVAVVGPTVLGQQRGKLTEARMNNIMLALEQFTIEDPLGRAYNKKTGATFGALPPYQLANASNTGAGARNVVLNFEPDVDPQMREADELDHRLARDLGGDLTSPGDRVSIDAEDTLNQDNRALYAYMKVFGKGLLQNVDPGAIQPLARKSWLASHPQGEWVSRTDTSTGDNNFSSVAQPVLGFVDGWGVPFDYFVAAKVDWAVRPNPSGSGNSAGVKIVDRRPMLRSRGIDRELYDQTIVNAAAADRFSDPSKWIFSGGESLPKPWADVNDEGVLNGSEARFGGWVRMVAAGDEYKDAADRDGYGYIPSQDRAIAQ
;
A
#
# COMPACT_ATOMS: atom_id res chain seq x y z
N MET A 1 -30.82 55.75 46.67
CA MET A 1 -31.87 54.91 46.08
C MET A 1 -31.20 53.71 45.42
N THR A 2 -31.02 52.63 46.18
CA THR A 2 -30.40 51.39 45.73
C THR A 2 -31.50 50.40 45.41
N SER A 3 -31.67 50.10 44.13
CA SER A 3 -32.65 49.14 43.62
C SER A 3 -32.32 47.74 44.16
N ALA A 4 -33.23 47.15 44.92
CA ALA A 4 -33.14 45.77 45.36
C ALA A 4 -33.36 44.87 44.13
N ALA A 5 -32.28 44.29 43.61
CA ALA A 5 -32.34 43.32 42.52
C ALA A 5 -33.09 42.07 42.99
N ASP A 6 -34.25 41.82 42.40
CA ASP A 6 -35.12 40.65 42.60
C ASP A 6 -34.35 39.37 42.19
N ARG A 7 -33.72 38.71 43.17
CA ARG A 7 -33.03 37.43 42.96
C ARG A 7 -34.06 36.31 43.00
N ARG A 8 -34.71 36.04 41.87
CA ARG A 8 -35.51 34.83 41.68
C ARG A 8 -34.57 33.62 41.68
N GLY A 9 -34.64 32.82 42.73
CA GLY A 9 -33.92 31.55 42.84
C GLY A 9 -34.45 30.55 41.82
N PHE A 10 -33.53 29.89 41.12
CA PHE A 10 -33.83 28.83 40.17
C PHE A 10 -34.57 27.69 40.88
N THR A 11 -35.68 27.20 40.34
CA THR A 11 -36.42 26.12 40.99
C THR A 11 -35.76 24.77 40.71
N ILE A 12 -35.83 23.83 41.67
CA ILE A 12 -35.31 22.45 41.49
C ILE A 12 -35.94 21.77 40.27
N ILE A 13 -37.22 22.07 40.00
CA ILE A 13 -37.95 21.54 38.84
C ILE A 13 -37.31 22.03 37.53
N GLU A 14 -36.97 23.31 37.45
CA GLU A 14 -36.33 23.89 36.27
C GLU A 14 -34.96 23.26 36.00
N LEU A 15 -34.18 23.00 37.07
CA LEU A 15 -32.90 22.27 36.94
C LEU A 15 -33.11 20.82 36.46
N LEU A 16 -34.10 20.11 36.99
CA LEU A 16 -34.42 18.73 36.57
C LEU A 16 -34.84 18.67 35.10
N VAL A 17 -35.65 19.62 34.64
CA VAL A 17 -36.07 19.69 33.23
C VAL A 17 -34.85 19.93 32.33
N VAL A 18 -33.93 20.83 32.71
CA VAL A 18 -32.70 21.09 31.94
C VAL A 18 -31.84 19.84 31.84
N ILE A 19 -31.62 19.10 32.93
CA ILE A 19 -30.84 17.87 32.91
C ILE A 19 -31.52 16.80 32.05
N ALA A 20 -32.85 16.67 32.13
CA ALA A 20 -33.60 15.73 31.29
C ALA A 20 -33.47 16.05 29.80
N VAL A 21 -33.57 17.33 29.42
CA VAL A 21 -33.39 17.77 28.02
C VAL A 21 -31.96 17.52 27.55
N ILE A 22 -30.95 17.84 28.36
CA ILE A 22 -29.53 17.58 28.03
C ILE A 22 -29.30 16.07 27.86
N GLY A 23 -29.83 15.24 28.77
CA GLY A 23 -29.71 13.78 28.68
C GLY A 23 -30.34 13.22 27.38
N LEU A 24 -31.50 13.74 26.99
CA LEU A 24 -32.16 13.36 25.74
C LEU A 24 -31.36 13.78 24.51
N LEU A 25 -30.82 15.00 24.49
CA LEU A 25 -30.00 15.50 23.39
C LEU A 25 -28.69 14.70 23.24
N VAL A 26 -28.00 14.43 24.35
CA VAL A 26 -26.77 13.62 24.36
C VAL A 26 -27.07 12.19 23.89
N GLY A 27 -28.18 11.60 24.33
CA GLY A 27 -28.61 10.27 23.89
C GLY A 27 -28.83 10.20 22.37
N LEU A 28 -29.45 11.22 21.78
CA LEU A 28 -29.68 11.27 20.33
C LEU A 28 -28.36 11.42 19.53
N VAL A 29 -27.46 12.30 19.98
CA VAL A 29 -26.15 12.50 19.33
C VAL A 29 -25.29 11.24 19.41
N ALA A 30 -25.33 10.50 20.52
CA ALA A 30 -24.57 9.27 20.70
C ALA A 30 -24.96 8.18 19.67
N VAL A 31 -26.22 8.14 19.23
CA VAL A 31 -26.69 7.15 18.25
C VAL A 31 -26.30 7.52 16.81
N VAL A 32 -26.40 8.81 16.45
CA VAL A 32 -26.20 9.25 15.05
C VAL A 32 -24.74 9.64 14.75
N GLY A 33 -24.01 10.13 15.75
CA GLY A 33 -22.64 10.63 15.63
C GLY A 33 -21.67 9.66 14.94
N PRO A 34 -21.60 8.39 15.36
CA PRO A 34 -20.66 7.41 14.77
C PRO A 34 -20.86 7.21 13.26
N THR A 35 -22.11 7.13 12.80
CA THR A 35 -22.43 6.91 11.38
C THR A 35 -22.01 8.09 10.50
N VAL A 36 -22.28 9.32 10.94
CA VAL A 36 -21.92 10.54 10.19
C VAL A 36 -20.41 10.71 10.14
N LEU A 37 -19.71 10.46 11.25
CA LEU A 37 -18.25 10.50 11.29
C LEU A 37 -17.63 9.45 10.37
N GLY A 38 -18.18 8.23 10.34
CA GLY A 38 -17.74 7.17 9.42
C GLY A 38 -17.86 7.58 7.95
N GLN A 39 -19.00 8.18 7.56
CA GLN A 39 -19.20 8.69 6.20
C GLN A 39 -18.24 9.82 5.84
N GLN A 40 -17.97 10.74 6.77
CA GLN A 40 -17.00 11.82 6.55
C GLN A 40 -15.58 11.28 6.37
N ARG A 41 -15.17 10.30 7.18
CA ARG A 41 -13.87 9.63 7.04
C ARG A 41 -13.77 8.83 5.74
N GLY A 42 -14.85 8.18 5.31
CA GLY A 42 -14.90 7.52 3.99
C GLY A 42 -14.67 8.50 2.85
N LYS A 43 -15.39 9.63 2.83
CA LYS A 43 -15.20 10.69 1.83
C LYS A 43 -13.81 11.32 1.87
N LEU A 44 -13.27 11.54 3.07
CA LEU A 44 -11.90 12.03 3.24
C LEU A 44 -10.88 11.02 2.68
N THR A 45 -11.12 9.73 2.90
CA THR A 45 -10.28 8.65 2.39
C THR A 45 -10.27 8.60 0.88
N GLU A 46 -11.44 8.67 0.23
CA GLU A 46 -11.56 8.74 -1.23
C GLU A 46 -10.82 9.97 -1.79
N ALA A 47 -10.98 11.13 -1.15
CA ALA A 47 -10.28 12.35 -1.57
C ALA A 47 -8.76 12.20 -1.45
N ARG A 48 -8.26 11.61 -0.36
CA ARG A 48 -6.83 11.32 -0.16
C ARG A 48 -6.31 10.35 -1.21
N MET A 49 -7.01 9.25 -1.45
CA MET A 49 -6.66 8.28 -2.50
C MET A 49 -6.58 8.95 -3.86
N ASN A 50 -7.56 9.78 -4.24
CA ASN A 50 -7.55 10.48 -5.51
C ASN A 50 -6.31 11.40 -5.66
N ASN A 51 -5.95 12.15 -4.61
CA ASN A 51 -4.77 13.01 -4.65
C ASN A 51 -3.46 12.21 -4.78
N ILE A 52 -3.35 11.07 -4.08
CA ILE A 52 -2.18 10.19 -4.18
C ILE A 52 -2.11 9.56 -5.56
N MET A 53 -3.24 9.08 -6.10
CA MET A 53 -3.31 8.47 -7.43
C MET A 53 -2.97 9.45 -8.55
N LEU A 54 -3.37 10.72 -8.44
CA LEU A 54 -2.96 11.77 -9.39
C LEU A 54 -1.45 12.05 -9.33
N ALA A 55 -0.87 12.11 -8.12
CA ALA A 55 0.57 12.26 -7.95
C ALA A 55 1.33 11.04 -8.50
N LEU A 56 0.77 9.84 -8.36
CA LEU A 56 1.32 8.61 -8.89
C LEU A 56 1.20 8.53 -10.42
N GLU A 57 0.09 8.99 -11.00
CA GLU A 57 -0.06 9.12 -12.44
C GLU A 57 1.02 10.06 -13.01
N GLN A 58 1.21 11.23 -12.39
CA GLN A 58 2.29 12.15 -12.76
C GLN A 58 3.68 11.49 -12.62
N PHE A 59 3.93 10.72 -11.55
CA PHE A 59 5.17 9.95 -11.40
C PHE A 59 5.37 8.99 -12.57
N THR A 60 4.33 8.26 -12.98
CA THR A 60 4.42 7.31 -14.10
C THR A 60 4.64 8.00 -15.44
N ILE A 61 4.11 9.21 -15.64
CA ILE A 61 4.32 10.02 -16.85
C ILE A 61 5.77 10.52 -16.92
N GLU A 62 6.33 10.97 -15.79
CA GLU A 62 7.73 11.41 -15.71
C GLU A 62 8.72 10.26 -15.86
N ASP A 63 8.28 9.04 -15.54
CA ASP A 63 9.04 7.78 -15.62
C ASP A 63 10.49 7.92 -15.11
N PRO A 64 10.69 8.41 -13.87
CA PRO A 64 12.04 8.64 -13.36
C PRO A 64 12.81 7.33 -13.16
N LEU A 65 12.10 6.20 -13.14
CA LEU A 65 12.61 4.85 -12.95
C LEU A 65 12.97 4.14 -14.26
N GLY A 66 12.60 4.70 -15.41
CA GLY A 66 12.79 4.06 -16.71
C GLY A 66 14.22 3.63 -17.00
N ARG A 67 15.24 4.30 -16.45
CA ARG A 67 16.64 3.86 -16.59
C ARG A 67 16.95 2.55 -15.88
N ALA A 68 16.44 2.38 -14.67
CA ALA A 68 16.65 1.17 -13.87
C ALA A 68 15.76 0.02 -14.35
N TYR A 69 14.53 0.36 -14.77
CA TYR A 69 13.46 -0.59 -14.94
C TYR A 69 13.07 -0.84 -16.42
N ASN A 70 13.23 0.08 -17.38
CA ASN A 70 12.82 -0.15 -18.78
C ASN A 70 13.89 -0.88 -19.62
N LYS A 71 14.32 -2.07 -19.19
CA LYS A 71 15.23 -2.92 -19.98
C LYS A 71 14.45 -3.61 -21.10
N LYS A 72 14.92 -3.50 -22.36
CA LYS A 72 14.27 -4.07 -23.57
C LYS A 72 13.98 -5.58 -23.49
N THR A 73 14.71 -6.31 -22.66
CA THR A 73 14.63 -7.76 -22.51
C THR A 73 14.17 -8.20 -21.13
N GLY A 74 13.90 -7.26 -20.22
CA GLY A 74 13.67 -7.53 -18.81
C GLY A 74 12.21 -7.40 -18.40
N ALA A 75 11.83 -8.25 -17.47
CA ALA A 75 10.75 -7.97 -16.52
C ALA A 75 10.90 -6.63 -15.85
N THR A 76 9.78 -5.92 -15.69
CA THR A 76 9.81 -4.60 -15.07
C THR A 76 8.46 -4.15 -14.53
N PHE A 77 8.49 -3.34 -13.47
CA PHE A 77 7.35 -2.54 -12.99
C PHE A 77 7.00 -1.39 -13.95
N GLY A 78 7.82 -1.14 -14.97
CA GLY A 78 7.71 0.02 -15.84
C GLY A 78 8.02 1.29 -15.06
N ALA A 79 7.18 2.31 -15.24
CA ALA A 79 7.30 3.61 -14.57
C ALA A 79 6.71 3.63 -13.15
N LEU A 80 6.11 2.53 -12.69
CA LEU A 80 5.52 2.46 -11.35
C LEU A 80 6.61 2.33 -10.28
N PRO A 81 6.40 2.93 -9.10
CA PRO A 81 7.16 2.59 -7.90
C PRO A 81 7.21 1.07 -7.73
N PRO A 82 8.39 0.50 -7.47
CA PRO A 82 8.54 -0.92 -7.28
C PRO A 82 7.65 -1.42 -6.15
N TYR A 83 7.01 -2.56 -6.39
CA TYR A 83 6.20 -3.30 -5.44
C TYR A 83 6.96 -4.58 -5.08
N GLN A 84 7.03 -4.97 -3.81
CA GLN A 84 7.82 -6.15 -3.43
C GLN A 84 6.95 -7.39 -3.54
N LEU A 85 7.18 -8.26 -4.52
CA LEU A 85 6.37 -9.47 -4.69
C LEU A 85 6.66 -10.51 -3.59
N ALA A 86 5.65 -11.28 -3.20
CA ALA A 86 5.84 -12.39 -2.27
C ALA A 86 6.76 -13.48 -2.83
N ASN A 87 7.77 -13.82 -2.02
CA ASN A 87 8.53 -15.07 -2.09
C ASN A 87 9.10 -15.44 -3.47
N ALA A 88 9.94 -14.58 -4.04
CA ALA A 88 10.71 -14.87 -5.26
C ALA A 88 11.61 -16.12 -5.19
N SER A 89 11.99 -16.53 -3.97
CA SER A 89 13.15 -17.39 -3.75
C SER A 89 12.83 -18.85 -3.36
N ASN A 90 11.60 -19.19 -2.93
CA ASN A 90 11.25 -20.53 -2.42
C ASN A 90 10.17 -21.31 -3.18
N THR A 91 9.54 -20.74 -4.20
CA THR A 91 8.52 -21.47 -4.96
C THR A 91 9.14 -22.37 -6.02
N GLY A 92 8.47 -23.48 -6.36
CA GLY A 92 8.84 -24.33 -7.49
C GLY A 92 8.99 -23.54 -8.81
N ALA A 93 9.42 -24.22 -9.87
CA ALA A 93 9.73 -23.59 -11.17
C ALA A 93 8.61 -22.67 -11.73
N GLY A 94 7.35 -22.83 -11.30
CA GLY A 94 6.20 -22.01 -11.66
C GLY A 94 6.29 -20.54 -11.21
N ALA A 95 6.32 -20.25 -9.91
CA ALA A 95 6.32 -18.87 -9.41
C ALA A 95 7.65 -18.12 -9.64
N ARG A 96 8.76 -18.84 -9.86
CA ARG A 96 10.00 -18.24 -10.42
C ARG A 96 9.75 -17.56 -11.76
N ASN A 97 8.91 -18.11 -12.64
CA ASN A 97 8.61 -17.49 -13.92
C ASN A 97 7.84 -16.17 -13.78
N VAL A 98 7.18 -15.92 -12.65
CA VAL A 98 6.37 -14.72 -12.39
C VAL A 98 7.23 -13.55 -11.96
N VAL A 99 8.10 -13.76 -10.97
CA VAL A 99 9.05 -12.72 -10.53
C VAL A 99 9.97 -12.32 -11.68
N LEU A 100 10.43 -13.30 -12.47
CA LEU A 100 11.16 -13.08 -13.72
C LEU A 100 10.37 -12.34 -14.81
N ASN A 101 9.10 -11.97 -14.58
CA ASN A 101 8.27 -11.14 -15.47
C ASN A 101 7.97 -9.73 -14.91
N PHE A 102 8.18 -9.49 -13.62
CA PHE A 102 7.94 -8.19 -12.97
C PHE A 102 9.17 -7.51 -12.43
N GLU A 103 10.06 -8.24 -11.79
CA GLU A 103 11.19 -7.66 -11.12
C GLU A 103 12.39 -7.64 -12.08
N PRO A 104 13.17 -6.54 -12.12
CA PRO A 104 14.38 -6.53 -12.92
C PRO A 104 15.28 -7.65 -12.42
N ASP A 105 15.89 -8.40 -13.35
CA ASP A 105 16.76 -9.55 -13.06
C ASP A 105 17.75 -9.19 -11.95
N VAL A 106 17.40 -9.59 -10.72
CA VAL A 106 18.24 -9.42 -9.53
C VAL A 106 19.17 -10.62 -9.56
N ASP A 107 20.46 -10.38 -9.37
CA ASP A 107 21.45 -11.46 -9.29
C ASP A 107 20.90 -12.56 -8.37
N PRO A 108 20.69 -13.80 -8.86
CA PRO A 108 20.12 -14.90 -8.08
C PRO A 108 20.90 -15.20 -6.79
N GLN A 109 22.16 -14.73 -6.69
CA GLN A 109 22.98 -14.85 -5.48
C GLN A 109 22.62 -13.83 -4.40
N MET A 110 21.93 -12.74 -4.74
CA MET A 110 21.47 -11.72 -3.79
C MET A 110 20.04 -12.02 -3.31
N ARG A 111 19.87 -13.14 -2.60
CA ARG A 111 18.58 -13.50 -1.97
C ARG A 111 18.05 -12.45 -0.97
N GLU A 112 18.92 -11.56 -0.49
CA GLU A 112 18.58 -10.42 0.40
C GLU A 112 18.26 -9.14 -0.39
N ALA A 113 18.53 -9.09 -1.71
CA ALA A 113 18.23 -7.90 -2.55
C ALA A 113 16.75 -7.72 -2.88
N ASP A 114 15.89 -8.60 -2.39
CA ASP A 114 14.44 -8.47 -2.49
C ASP A 114 13.86 -7.62 -1.36
N GLU A 115 14.61 -7.39 -0.27
CA GLU A 115 14.17 -6.50 0.81
C GLU A 115 14.14 -5.03 0.35
N LEU A 116 13.14 -4.30 0.84
CA LEU A 116 12.87 -2.93 0.41
C LEU A 116 14.09 -2.00 0.61
N ASP A 117 14.83 -2.17 1.69
CA ASP A 117 16.01 -1.35 2.02
C ASP A 117 17.14 -1.54 1.01
N HIS A 118 17.44 -2.78 0.63
CA HIS A 118 18.41 -3.12 -0.41
C HIS A 118 17.97 -2.58 -1.77
N ARG A 119 16.68 -2.71 -2.11
CA ARG A 119 16.13 -2.18 -3.37
C ARG A 119 16.24 -0.66 -3.44
N LEU A 120 15.84 0.03 -2.38
CA LEU A 120 15.98 1.48 -2.28
C LEU A 120 17.46 1.88 -2.33
N ALA A 121 18.33 1.21 -1.57
CA ALA A 121 19.77 1.48 -1.58
C ALA A 121 20.34 1.37 -3.00
N ARG A 122 20.02 0.29 -3.73
CA ARG A 122 20.41 0.09 -5.14
C ARG A 122 19.98 1.25 -6.03
N ASP A 123 18.70 1.58 -5.99
CA ASP A 123 18.09 2.57 -6.90
C ASP A 123 18.56 4.00 -6.56
N LEU A 124 19.01 4.22 -5.32
CA LEU A 124 19.64 5.46 -4.84
C LEU A 124 21.16 5.52 -5.11
N GLY A 125 21.74 4.51 -5.76
CA GLY A 125 23.17 4.43 -6.07
C GLY A 125 24.05 4.04 -4.88
N GLY A 126 23.49 3.30 -3.92
CA GLY A 126 24.18 2.69 -2.79
C GLY A 126 24.90 1.39 -3.12
N ASP A 127 25.79 1.00 -2.21
CA ASP A 127 26.38 -0.33 -2.19
C ASP A 127 25.36 -1.31 -1.58
N LEU A 128 25.05 -2.38 -2.32
CA LEU A 128 24.12 -3.42 -1.87
C LEU A 128 24.63 -4.22 -0.67
N THR A 129 25.94 -4.19 -0.41
CA THR A 129 26.54 -4.86 0.77
C THR A 129 26.44 -4.03 2.05
N SER A 130 26.04 -2.76 1.93
CA SER A 130 25.89 -1.82 3.05
C SER A 130 24.68 -0.90 2.82
N PRO A 131 23.43 -1.44 2.81
CA PRO A 131 22.23 -0.64 2.57
C PRO A 131 22.05 0.47 3.61
N GLY A 132 22.56 0.26 4.84
CA GLY A 132 22.50 1.21 5.96
C GLY A 132 23.14 2.57 5.69
N ASP A 133 24.04 2.68 4.71
CA ASP A 133 24.63 3.97 4.30
C ASP A 133 23.66 4.85 3.52
N ARG A 134 22.57 4.27 3.01
CA ARG A 134 21.57 4.94 2.17
C ARG A 134 20.16 4.88 2.74
N VAL A 135 19.83 3.84 3.48
CA VAL A 135 18.45 3.55 3.89
C VAL A 135 18.46 3.04 5.31
N SER A 136 17.52 3.53 6.11
CA SER A 136 17.22 3.00 7.45
C SER A 136 15.71 2.94 7.59
N ILE A 137 15.15 1.73 7.53
CA ILE A 137 13.71 1.48 7.67
C ILE A 137 13.47 0.32 8.63
N ASP A 138 12.27 0.23 9.21
CA ASP A 138 11.85 -0.92 10.03
C ASP A 138 11.59 -2.13 9.14
N ALA A 139 12.65 -2.88 8.80
CA ALA A 139 12.59 -4.05 7.92
C ALA A 139 11.68 -5.17 8.48
N GLU A 140 11.46 -5.22 9.79
CA GLU A 140 10.56 -6.18 10.44
C GLU A 140 9.07 -5.85 10.21
N ASP A 141 8.73 -4.61 9.84
CA ASP A 141 7.35 -4.19 9.55
C ASP A 141 7.03 -4.38 8.07
N THR A 142 6.95 -5.66 7.66
CA THR A 142 6.73 -6.07 6.27
C THR A 142 5.38 -5.60 5.73
N LEU A 143 4.35 -5.53 6.59
CA LEU A 143 2.98 -5.13 6.22
C LEU A 143 2.93 -3.75 5.55
N ASN A 144 3.80 -2.84 5.98
CA ASN A 144 3.83 -1.46 5.54
C ASN A 144 4.94 -1.17 4.52
N GLN A 145 5.73 -2.17 4.09
CA GLN A 145 6.86 -1.97 3.18
C GLN A 145 6.42 -1.37 1.85
N ASP A 146 5.36 -1.86 1.20
CA ASP A 146 4.94 -1.31 -0.09
C ASP A 146 4.45 0.14 0.00
N ASN A 147 3.83 0.51 1.11
CA ASN A 147 3.42 1.89 1.37
C ASN A 147 4.65 2.80 1.59
N ARG A 148 5.64 2.33 2.36
CA ARG A 148 6.95 3.02 2.51
C ARG A 148 7.64 3.17 1.16
N ALA A 149 7.65 2.12 0.34
CA ALA A 149 8.23 2.12 -0.98
C ALA A 149 7.56 3.20 -1.84
N LEU A 150 6.23 3.16 -1.97
CA LEU A 150 5.45 4.14 -2.71
C LEU A 150 5.83 5.57 -2.31
N TYR A 151 5.81 5.87 -1.00
CA TYR A 151 6.18 7.18 -0.50
C TYR A 151 7.64 7.54 -0.83
N ALA A 152 8.59 6.67 -0.52
CA ALA A 152 10.02 6.93 -0.69
C ALA A 152 10.36 7.19 -2.17
N TYR A 153 9.83 6.38 -3.10
CA TYR A 153 10.05 6.57 -4.53
C TYR A 153 9.44 7.89 -5.01
N MET A 154 8.19 8.18 -4.66
CA MET A 154 7.55 9.45 -5.03
C MET A 154 8.28 10.66 -4.44
N LYS A 155 8.78 10.56 -3.20
CA LYS A 155 9.50 11.64 -2.53
C LYS A 155 10.87 11.91 -3.13
N VAL A 156 11.64 10.86 -3.43
CA VAL A 156 13.04 10.98 -3.86
C VAL A 156 13.16 11.20 -5.37
N PHE A 157 12.32 10.54 -6.16
CA PHE A 157 12.37 10.60 -7.62
C PHE A 157 11.33 11.55 -8.23
N GLY A 158 10.20 11.78 -7.55
CA GLY A 158 9.13 12.67 -7.99
C GLY A 158 9.27 14.09 -7.45
N LYS A 159 9.82 15.01 -8.25
CA LYS A 159 10.02 16.39 -7.81
C LYS A 159 8.70 17.13 -7.65
N GLY A 160 8.32 17.44 -6.41
CA GLY A 160 7.13 18.24 -6.11
C GLY A 160 5.80 17.49 -6.19
N LEU A 161 5.80 16.18 -6.49
CA LEU A 161 4.56 15.39 -6.64
C LEU A 161 3.71 15.38 -5.38
N LEU A 162 4.37 15.37 -4.21
CA LEU A 162 3.69 15.31 -2.91
C LEU A 162 3.18 16.66 -2.42
N GLN A 163 3.38 17.76 -3.16
CA GLN A 163 2.90 19.09 -2.74
C GLN A 163 1.37 19.19 -2.74
N ASN A 164 0.71 18.40 -3.59
CA ASN A 164 -0.75 18.38 -3.71
C ASN A 164 -1.41 17.28 -2.86
N VAL A 165 -0.63 16.42 -2.22
CA VAL A 165 -1.15 15.40 -1.31
C VAL A 165 -1.47 16.07 0.02
N ASP A 166 -2.64 15.76 0.60
CA ASP A 166 -3.04 16.26 1.92
C ASP A 166 -1.92 15.94 2.93
N PRO A 167 -1.32 16.95 3.61
CA PRO A 167 -0.29 16.70 4.62
C PRO A 167 -0.77 15.77 5.73
N GLY A 168 -2.07 15.77 6.07
CA GLY A 168 -2.65 14.86 7.05
C GLY A 168 -2.72 13.40 6.59
N ALA A 169 -2.56 13.15 5.28
CA ALA A 169 -2.46 11.82 4.70
C ALA A 169 -1.03 11.26 4.73
N ILE A 170 -0.02 12.07 5.07
CA ILE A 170 1.38 11.65 5.10
C ILE A 170 1.83 11.53 6.56
N GLN A 171 2.13 10.32 7.02
CA GLN A 171 2.47 10.06 8.43
C GLN A 171 3.61 9.03 8.57
N PRO A 172 4.38 9.06 9.68
CA PRO A 172 5.34 8.01 9.98
C PRO A 172 4.64 6.65 10.13
N LEU A 173 5.23 5.60 9.56
CA LEU A 173 4.70 4.24 9.65
C LEU A 173 5.44 3.36 10.66
N ALA A 174 6.65 3.74 11.06
CA ALA A 174 7.48 2.98 11.99
C ALA A 174 6.76 2.60 13.29
N ARG A 175 6.97 1.36 13.73
CA ARG A 175 6.43 0.87 15.00
C ARG A 175 7.06 1.65 16.16
N LYS A 176 6.26 1.90 17.21
CA LYS A 176 6.73 2.62 18.41
C LYS A 176 7.95 1.95 19.07
N SER A 177 8.01 0.61 19.05
CA SER A 177 9.15 -0.16 19.57
C SER A 177 10.43 0.09 18.78
N TRP A 178 10.34 0.18 17.45
CA TRP A 178 11.48 0.45 16.59
C TRP A 178 11.98 1.89 16.74
N LEU A 179 11.06 2.86 16.85
CA LEU A 179 11.40 4.26 17.10
C LEU A 179 12.14 4.48 18.44
N ALA A 180 11.96 3.57 19.41
CA ALA A 180 12.69 3.64 20.68
C ALA A 180 14.20 3.40 20.51
N SER A 181 14.60 2.54 19.56
CA SER A 181 16.01 2.31 19.20
C SER A 181 16.49 3.22 18.05
N HIS A 182 15.58 3.83 17.29
CA HIS A 182 15.88 4.69 16.14
C HIS A 182 15.18 6.06 16.27
N PRO A 183 15.65 6.95 17.16
CA PRO A 183 14.99 8.23 17.44
C PRO A 183 14.98 9.20 16.25
N GLN A 184 15.84 8.99 15.25
CA GLN A 184 15.85 9.78 14.02
C GLN A 184 14.70 9.41 13.06
N GLY A 185 13.97 8.32 13.33
CA GLY A 185 12.96 7.78 12.45
C GLY A 185 13.55 7.03 11.26
N GLU A 186 12.68 6.65 10.34
CA GLU A 186 13.06 6.02 9.09
C GLU A 186 13.54 7.07 8.08
N TRP A 187 14.54 6.75 7.28
CA TRP A 187 15.09 7.70 6.32
C TRP A 187 15.72 7.03 5.09
N VAL A 188 15.82 7.81 4.02
CA VAL A 188 16.54 7.51 2.78
C VAL A 188 17.44 8.67 2.40
N SER A 189 18.63 8.38 1.89
CA SER A 189 19.59 9.38 1.44
C SER A 189 20.04 9.05 0.02
N ARG A 190 20.03 10.05 -0.84
CA ARG A 190 20.52 9.96 -2.22
C ARG A 190 21.82 10.72 -2.31
N THR A 191 22.87 10.10 -2.88
CA THR A 191 24.00 10.87 -3.39
C THR A 191 23.83 11.03 -4.88
N ASP A 192 23.58 12.26 -5.33
CA ASP A 192 23.63 12.54 -6.76
C ASP A 192 25.08 12.72 -7.20
N THR A 193 25.70 11.63 -7.65
CA THR A 193 27.04 11.69 -8.27
C THR A 193 26.99 12.13 -9.73
N SER A 194 25.80 12.21 -10.33
CA SER A 194 25.63 12.33 -11.79
C SER A 194 25.52 13.77 -12.30
N THR A 195 25.15 14.72 -11.44
CA THR A 195 24.95 16.13 -11.83
C THR A 195 26.16 17.02 -11.52
N GLY A 196 27.14 16.54 -10.74
CA GLY A 196 28.18 17.41 -10.16
C GLY A 196 27.63 18.45 -9.18
N ASP A 197 26.31 18.46 -8.97
CA ASP A 197 25.60 19.27 -8.01
C ASP A 197 25.58 18.51 -6.69
N ASN A 198 26.53 18.84 -5.81
CA ASN A 198 26.54 18.41 -4.41
C ASN A 198 25.36 19.01 -3.59
N ASN A 199 24.35 19.58 -4.27
CA ASN A 199 23.21 20.29 -3.68
C ASN A 199 22.06 19.36 -3.26
N PHE A 200 22.01 18.11 -3.73
CA PHE A 200 21.51 17.05 -2.86
C PHE A 200 22.62 16.79 -1.85
N SER A 201 22.71 17.68 -0.86
CA SER A 201 23.38 17.37 0.39
C SER A 201 22.86 16.00 0.83
N SER A 202 23.71 15.21 1.48
CA SER A 202 23.43 13.90 2.08
C SER A 202 22.31 13.92 3.14
N VAL A 203 21.40 14.90 3.08
CA VAL A 203 20.24 15.10 3.92
C VAL A 203 19.28 13.95 3.70
N ALA A 204 19.37 13.03 4.66
CA ALA A 204 18.37 12.03 4.95
C ALA A 204 16.96 12.64 4.81
N GLN A 205 16.21 12.12 3.85
CA GLN A 205 14.79 12.39 3.71
C GLN A 205 14.05 11.40 4.61
N PRO A 206 13.09 11.84 5.43
CA PRO A 206 12.31 10.92 6.24
C PRO A 206 11.53 9.98 5.33
N VAL A 207 11.46 8.69 5.69
CA VAL A 207 10.54 7.73 5.10
C VAL A 207 9.26 7.77 5.91
N LEU A 208 8.16 8.09 5.23
CA LEU A 208 6.82 8.13 5.78
C LEU A 208 5.96 7.15 4.96
N GLY A 209 4.66 7.24 5.12
CA GLY A 209 3.72 6.60 4.20
C GLY A 209 2.39 7.33 4.17
N PHE A 210 1.46 6.76 3.41
CA PHE A 210 0.14 7.31 3.21
C PHE A 210 -0.88 6.64 4.11
N VAL A 211 -1.72 7.44 4.76
CA VAL A 211 -2.79 6.97 5.64
C VAL A 211 -4.17 7.46 5.18
N ASP A 212 -5.18 6.66 5.48
CA ASP A 212 -6.57 6.95 5.19
C ASP A 212 -7.19 7.97 6.16
N GLY A 213 -8.49 8.25 6.02
CA GLY A 213 -9.23 9.16 6.89
C GLY A 213 -9.37 8.71 8.35
N TRP A 214 -9.00 7.46 8.65
CA TRP A 214 -8.91 6.91 10.00
C TRP A 214 -7.49 6.95 10.57
N GLY A 215 -6.49 7.36 9.78
CA GLY A 215 -5.08 7.34 10.16
C GLY A 215 -4.44 5.95 10.02
N VAL A 216 -5.12 5.01 9.36
CA VAL A 216 -4.61 3.68 9.07
C VAL A 216 -3.82 3.72 7.77
N PRO A 217 -2.63 3.09 7.67
CA PRO A 217 -1.86 3.03 6.44
C PRO A 217 -2.68 2.42 5.31
N PHE A 218 -2.63 3.02 4.13
CA PHE A 218 -3.18 2.40 2.93
C PHE A 218 -2.40 1.13 2.60
N ASP A 219 -3.10 0.10 2.13
CA ASP A 219 -2.44 -1.01 1.46
C ASP A 219 -2.21 -0.58 -0.01
N TYR A 220 -0.94 -0.44 -0.40
CA TYR A 220 -0.54 -0.20 -1.79
C TYR A 220 -0.30 -1.54 -2.47
N PHE A 221 -0.85 -1.73 -3.66
CA PHE A 221 -0.57 -2.91 -4.48
C PHE A 221 -0.69 -2.61 -5.97
N VAL A 222 -0.26 -3.54 -6.80
CA VAL A 222 -0.38 -3.45 -8.25
C VAL A 222 -1.38 -4.49 -8.74
N ALA A 223 -2.37 -4.04 -9.50
CA ALA A 223 -3.17 -4.91 -10.36
C ALA A 223 -2.43 -5.05 -11.70
N ALA A 224 -2.21 -6.26 -12.18
CA ALA A 224 -1.63 -6.47 -13.51
C ALA A 224 -2.63 -7.16 -14.41
N LYS A 225 -2.67 -6.73 -15.66
CA LYS A 225 -3.42 -7.40 -16.71
C LYS A 225 -2.55 -8.47 -17.31
N VAL A 226 -2.98 -9.70 -17.18
CA VAL A 226 -2.36 -10.89 -17.73
C VAL A 226 -3.06 -11.29 -19.03
N ASP A 227 -2.27 -11.71 -20.01
CA ASP A 227 -2.72 -12.22 -21.30
C ASP A 227 -1.93 -13.48 -21.65
N TRP A 228 -2.52 -14.39 -22.42
CA TRP A 228 -1.85 -15.61 -22.84
C TRP A 228 -0.94 -15.32 -24.03
N ALA A 229 0.35 -15.64 -23.91
CA ALA A 229 1.32 -15.45 -24.97
C ALA A 229 2.25 -16.66 -25.13
N VAL A 230 2.55 -17.00 -26.38
CA VAL A 230 3.62 -17.94 -26.69
C VAL A 230 4.94 -17.19 -26.58
N ARG A 231 5.82 -17.64 -25.70
CA ARG A 231 7.09 -16.98 -25.40
C ARG A 231 8.26 -17.90 -25.73
N PRO A 232 9.41 -17.37 -26.19
CA PRO A 232 10.64 -18.14 -26.22
C PRO A 232 10.93 -18.66 -24.81
N ASN A 233 11.17 -19.97 -24.69
CA ASN A 233 11.51 -20.57 -23.42
C ASN A 233 12.87 -20.00 -22.95
N PRO A 234 12.97 -19.44 -21.73
CA PRO A 234 14.21 -18.90 -21.21
C PRO A 234 15.34 -19.96 -21.12
N SER A 235 15.01 -21.26 -21.07
CA SER A 235 16.00 -22.35 -21.13
C SER A 235 16.51 -22.67 -22.55
N GLY A 236 16.10 -21.90 -23.57
CA GLY A 236 16.58 -22.04 -24.95
C GLY A 236 15.95 -23.18 -25.77
N SER A 237 15.06 -23.99 -25.19
CA SER A 237 14.39 -25.09 -25.89
C SER A 237 12.93 -24.74 -26.22
N GLY A 238 12.71 -24.21 -27.41
CA GLY A 238 11.38 -23.99 -28.00
C GLY A 238 10.63 -22.76 -27.47
N ASN A 239 9.37 -22.62 -27.90
CA ASN A 239 8.46 -21.64 -27.32
C ASN A 239 7.61 -22.33 -26.25
N SER A 240 7.57 -21.77 -25.05
CA SER A 240 6.63 -22.14 -23.99
C SER A 240 5.42 -21.22 -24.04
N ALA A 241 4.22 -21.79 -24.02
CA ALA A 241 3.02 -21.02 -23.78
C ALA A 241 3.02 -20.54 -22.32
N GLY A 242 2.73 -19.27 -22.08
CA GLY A 242 2.78 -18.71 -20.74
C GLY A 242 2.07 -17.36 -20.64
N VAL A 243 2.04 -16.83 -19.43
CA VAL A 243 1.37 -15.57 -19.13
C VAL A 243 2.28 -14.40 -19.47
N LYS A 244 1.72 -13.37 -20.11
CA LYS A 244 2.35 -12.06 -20.31
C LYS A 244 1.56 -10.97 -19.61
N ILE A 245 2.30 -10.12 -18.91
CA ILE A 245 1.74 -8.88 -18.38
C ILE A 245 1.69 -7.86 -19.52
N VAL A 246 0.48 -7.37 -19.80
CA VAL A 246 0.23 -6.40 -20.86
C VAL A 246 -0.11 -5.02 -20.34
N ASP A 247 -0.57 -4.93 -19.09
CA ASP A 247 -0.91 -3.66 -18.44
C ASP A 247 -0.70 -3.77 -16.92
N ARG A 248 -0.55 -2.63 -16.25
CA ARG A 248 -0.36 -2.52 -14.81
C ARG A 248 -1.11 -1.29 -14.30
N ARG A 249 -1.78 -1.42 -13.16
CA ARG A 249 -2.48 -0.33 -12.50
C ARG A 249 -2.12 -0.33 -11.02
N PRO A 250 -1.60 0.78 -10.49
CA PRO A 250 -1.46 0.91 -9.05
C PRO A 250 -2.84 0.98 -8.41
N MET A 251 -2.94 0.46 -7.20
CA MET A 251 -4.16 0.51 -6.40
C MET A 251 -3.83 0.81 -4.95
N LEU A 252 -4.73 1.55 -4.31
CA LEU A 252 -4.75 1.78 -2.87
C LEU A 252 -6.00 1.15 -2.30
N ARG A 253 -5.88 0.53 -1.13
CA ARG A 253 -7.01 0.05 -0.33
C ARG A 253 -6.94 0.66 1.06
N SER A 254 -8.06 1.18 1.53
CA SER A 254 -8.31 1.45 2.95
C SER A 254 -9.16 0.32 3.51
N ARG A 255 -8.87 -0.06 4.75
CA ARG A 255 -9.62 -1.10 5.46
C ARG A 255 -10.91 -0.55 6.10
N GLY A 256 -11.07 0.78 6.17
CA GLY A 256 -12.25 1.41 6.78
C GLY A 256 -12.39 1.12 8.28
N ILE A 257 -11.27 0.91 8.98
CA ILE A 257 -11.25 0.60 10.42
C ILE A 257 -10.54 1.70 11.21
N ASP A 258 -10.87 1.83 12.49
CA ASP A 258 -10.21 2.79 13.38
C ASP A 258 -8.74 2.44 13.62
N ARG A 259 -7.92 3.47 13.80
CA ARG A 259 -6.48 3.31 14.07
C ARG A 259 -6.17 2.45 15.28
N GLU A 260 -6.92 2.62 16.36
CA GLU A 260 -6.72 1.83 17.58
C GLU A 260 -6.97 0.34 17.32
N LEU A 261 -8.01 0.02 16.56
CA LEU A 261 -8.29 -1.35 16.17
C LEU A 261 -7.17 -1.90 15.29
N TYR A 262 -6.72 -1.12 14.29
CA TYR A 262 -5.60 -1.50 13.43
C TYR A 262 -4.31 -1.77 14.24
N ASP A 263 -3.94 -0.89 15.17
CA ASP A 263 -2.75 -1.08 16.01
C ASP A 263 -2.87 -2.36 16.88
N GLN A 264 -4.07 -2.68 17.38
CA GLN A 264 -4.32 -3.95 18.09
C GLN A 264 -4.21 -5.18 17.16
N THR A 265 -4.58 -5.03 15.88
CA THR A 265 -4.48 -6.11 14.90
C THR A 265 -3.05 -6.43 14.51
N ILE A 266 -2.20 -5.43 14.27
CA ILE A 266 -0.79 -5.64 13.90
C ILE A 266 -0.04 -6.39 15.00
N VAL A 267 -0.31 -6.07 16.27
CA VAL A 267 0.33 -6.76 17.40
C VAL A 267 -0.05 -8.23 17.45
N ASN A 268 -1.22 -8.59 16.92
CA ASN A 268 -1.75 -9.95 16.92
C ASN A 268 -1.96 -10.43 15.48
N ALA A 269 -0.91 -10.85 14.77
CA ALA A 269 -0.98 -11.32 13.38
C ALA A 269 -2.14 -12.32 13.11
N ALA A 270 -2.45 -13.21 14.06
CA ALA A 270 -3.58 -14.14 13.96
C ALA A 270 -4.99 -13.48 13.99
N ALA A 271 -5.07 -12.20 14.36
CA ALA A 271 -6.29 -11.43 14.49
C ALA A 271 -6.49 -10.44 13.34
N ALA A 272 -5.45 -10.10 12.57
CA ALA A 272 -5.55 -9.17 11.44
C ALA A 272 -6.61 -9.59 10.41
N ASP A 273 -6.75 -10.88 10.15
CA ASP A 273 -7.82 -11.45 9.30
C ASP A 273 -9.24 -11.32 9.85
N ARG A 274 -9.40 -11.20 11.18
CA ARG A 274 -10.74 -11.13 11.81
C ARG A 274 -11.34 -9.73 11.77
N PHE A 275 -10.52 -8.72 11.52
CA PHE A 275 -10.94 -7.32 11.57
C PHE A 275 -11.04 -6.67 10.19
N SER A 276 -10.66 -7.37 9.13
CA SER A 276 -10.89 -6.94 7.77
C SER A 276 -12.28 -7.39 7.30
N ASP A 277 -13.33 -6.68 7.70
CA ASP A 277 -14.64 -6.82 7.05
C ASP A 277 -14.52 -6.25 5.62
N PRO A 278 -14.54 -7.08 4.56
CA PRO A 278 -14.28 -6.58 3.21
C PRO A 278 -15.37 -5.61 2.73
N SER A 279 -16.55 -5.61 3.36
CA SER A 279 -17.61 -4.66 3.04
C SER A 279 -17.28 -3.21 3.42
N LYS A 280 -16.26 -3.01 4.26
CA LYS A 280 -15.76 -1.69 4.66
C LYS A 280 -14.58 -1.22 3.83
N TRP A 281 -14.06 -2.07 2.94
CA TRP A 281 -12.91 -1.72 2.13
C TRP A 281 -13.28 -0.64 1.12
N ILE A 282 -12.39 0.34 1.01
CA ILE A 282 -12.49 1.40 0.02
C ILE A 282 -11.28 1.24 -0.89
N PHE A 283 -11.51 1.22 -2.20
CA PHE A 283 -10.46 1.07 -3.20
C PHE A 283 -10.32 2.34 -4.05
N SER A 284 -9.09 2.67 -4.44
CA SER A 284 -8.85 3.69 -5.45
C SER A 284 -9.48 3.27 -6.78
N GLY A 285 -10.51 4.00 -7.23
CA GLY A 285 -11.29 3.67 -8.42
C GLY A 285 -12.65 3.00 -8.15
N GLY A 286 -13.01 2.78 -6.88
CA GLY A 286 -14.34 2.30 -6.48
C GLY A 286 -14.60 0.80 -6.70
N GLU A 287 -13.71 0.10 -7.40
CA GLU A 287 -13.74 -1.36 -7.59
C GLU A 287 -12.53 -2.02 -6.93
N SER A 288 -12.73 -3.26 -6.45
CA SER A 288 -11.68 -4.08 -5.81
C SER A 288 -10.52 -4.39 -6.77
N LEU A 289 -10.84 -4.72 -8.02
CA LEU A 289 -9.93 -4.97 -9.13
C LEU A 289 -10.61 -4.62 -10.46
N PRO A 290 -9.88 -4.07 -11.45
CA PRO A 290 -10.44 -3.81 -12.77
C PRO A 290 -10.96 -5.10 -13.43
N LYS A 291 -12.04 -5.01 -14.20
CA LYS A 291 -12.64 -6.17 -14.91
C LYS A 291 -12.13 -6.29 -16.37
N PRO A 292 -12.19 -7.48 -17.00
CA PRO A 292 -12.51 -8.78 -16.39
C PRO A 292 -11.34 -9.30 -15.54
N TRP A 293 -11.64 -10.10 -14.53
CA TRP A 293 -10.61 -10.75 -13.73
C TRP A 293 -10.09 -12.00 -14.43
N ALA A 294 -8.81 -12.32 -14.24
CA ALA A 294 -8.28 -13.59 -14.73
C ALA A 294 -8.60 -14.70 -13.75
N ASP A 295 -8.95 -15.89 -14.26
CA ASP A 295 -9.08 -17.08 -13.43
C ASP A 295 -7.70 -17.72 -13.23
N VAL A 296 -7.10 -17.44 -12.08
CA VAL A 296 -5.78 -17.97 -11.69
C VAL A 296 -5.98 -18.94 -10.54
N ASN A 297 -5.30 -20.09 -10.60
CA ASN A 297 -5.22 -20.99 -9.44
C ASN A 297 -4.29 -20.41 -8.37
N ASP A 298 -4.24 -21.12 -7.24
CA ASP A 298 -3.41 -20.77 -6.10
C ASP A 298 -1.90 -20.88 -6.40
N GLU A 299 -1.52 -21.38 -7.59
CA GLU A 299 -0.14 -21.47 -8.09
C GLU A 299 0.23 -20.34 -9.05
N GLY A 300 -0.67 -19.37 -9.25
CA GLY A 300 -0.46 -18.30 -10.21
C GLY A 300 -0.62 -18.73 -11.68
N VAL A 301 -1.17 -19.92 -11.93
CA VAL A 301 -1.42 -20.49 -13.26
C VAL A 301 -2.85 -20.20 -13.68
N LEU A 302 -3.03 -19.68 -14.90
CA LEU A 302 -4.36 -19.49 -15.47
C LEU A 302 -5.09 -20.83 -15.63
N ASN A 303 -6.26 -20.97 -15.02
CA ASN A 303 -7.01 -22.21 -14.99
C ASN A 303 -7.76 -22.50 -16.31
N GLY A 304 -7.64 -23.74 -16.79
CA GLY A 304 -8.57 -24.33 -17.76
C GLY A 304 -8.62 -23.68 -19.15
N SER A 305 -9.77 -23.86 -19.82
CA SER A 305 -10.01 -23.33 -21.17
C SER A 305 -10.27 -21.82 -21.20
N GLU A 306 -10.31 -21.17 -20.04
CA GLU A 306 -10.52 -19.74 -19.90
C GLU A 306 -9.20 -18.95 -19.80
N ALA A 307 -8.07 -19.63 -19.60
CA ALA A 307 -6.73 -19.03 -19.62
C ALA A 307 -6.45 -18.18 -20.87
N ARG A 308 -7.12 -18.47 -22.00
CA ARG A 308 -7.02 -17.70 -23.26
C ARG A 308 -7.69 -16.33 -23.22
N PHE A 309 -8.52 -16.03 -22.22
CA PHE A 309 -9.25 -14.77 -22.13
C PHE A 309 -8.49 -13.68 -21.35
N GLY A 310 -7.40 -14.07 -20.66
CA GLY A 310 -6.63 -13.15 -19.83
C GLY A 310 -7.49 -12.47 -18.76
N GLY A 311 -6.99 -11.39 -18.18
CA GLY A 311 -7.74 -10.58 -17.23
C GLY A 311 -6.84 -9.85 -16.24
N TRP A 312 -7.45 -9.17 -15.28
CA TRP A 312 -6.73 -8.52 -14.20
C TRP A 312 -6.57 -9.43 -13.00
N VAL A 313 -5.42 -9.31 -12.36
CA VAL A 313 -5.05 -10.04 -11.15
C VAL A 313 -4.38 -9.08 -10.18
N ARG A 314 -4.60 -9.30 -8.89
CA ARG A 314 -3.84 -8.63 -7.83
C ARG A 314 -2.46 -9.27 -7.73
N MET A 315 -1.41 -8.47 -7.72
CA MET A 315 -0.09 -8.90 -7.29
C MET A 315 -0.07 -9.06 -5.78
N VAL A 316 0.59 -10.10 -5.29
CA VAL A 316 0.76 -10.35 -3.86
C VAL A 316 2.07 -9.75 -3.37
N ALA A 317 1.99 -8.95 -2.30
CA ALA A 317 3.16 -8.36 -1.64
C ALA A 317 3.90 -9.38 -0.79
N ALA A 318 5.21 -9.20 -0.60
CA ALA A 318 5.96 -9.93 0.42
C ALA A 318 5.43 -9.70 1.84
N GLY A 319 4.84 -8.53 2.08
CA GLY A 319 4.18 -8.19 3.34
C GLY A 319 2.73 -8.63 3.46
N ASP A 320 2.11 -9.18 2.41
CA ASP A 320 0.72 -9.65 2.50
C ASP A 320 0.64 -10.86 3.44
N GLU A 321 -0.17 -10.74 4.50
CA GLU A 321 -0.43 -11.84 5.43
C GLU A 321 -1.25 -12.94 4.72
N TYR A 322 -0.62 -14.11 4.55
CA TYR A 322 -1.29 -15.33 4.07
C TYR A 322 -1.39 -16.37 5.17
N LYS A 323 -2.57 -17.01 5.24
CA LYS A 323 -2.88 -18.06 6.22
C LYS A 323 -2.00 -19.30 6.06
N ASP A 324 -1.66 -19.66 4.82
CA ASP A 324 -0.90 -20.88 4.52
C ASP A 324 0.19 -20.61 3.47
N ALA A 325 1.33 -21.29 3.62
CA ALA A 325 2.46 -21.18 2.70
C ALA A 325 2.13 -21.63 1.26
N ALA A 326 1.06 -22.40 1.08
CA ALA A 326 0.55 -22.84 -0.21
C ALA A 326 -0.28 -21.77 -0.94
N ASP A 327 -0.76 -20.75 -0.25
CA ASP A 327 -1.54 -19.65 -0.85
C ASP A 327 -0.65 -18.46 -1.27
N ARG A 328 0.68 -18.58 -1.07
CA ARG A 328 1.67 -17.50 -1.29
C ARG A 328 2.10 -17.31 -2.73
N ASP A 329 1.57 -18.06 -3.70
CA ASP A 329 2.04 -17.90 -5.07
C ASP A 329 1.56 -16.54 -5.61
N GLY A 330 2.47 -15.83 -6.29
CA GLY A 330 2.49 -14.36 -6.43
C GLY A 330 1.30 -13.65 -7.10
N TYR A 331 0.23 -14.38 -7.44
CA TYR A 331 -1.04 -13.85 -7.89
C TYR A 331 -2.17 -14.37 -7.00
N GLY A 332 -2.76 -13.49 -6.19
CA GLY A 332 -3.64 -13.90 -5.09
C GLY A 332 -4.80 -12.94 -4.80
N TYR A 333 -5.99 -13.50 -5.00
CA TYR A 333 -7.36 -13.17 -4.57
C TYR A 333 -8.06 -11.85 -5.00
N ILE A 334 -9.17 -12.05 -5.73
CA ILE A 334 -10.38 -11.21 -5.74
C ILE A 334 -11.15 -11.58 -4.47
N PRO A 335 -11.42 -10.67 -3.51
CA PRO A 335 -12.17 -11.02 -2.31
C PRO A 335 -13.48 -11.74 -2.66
N SER A 336 -13.79 -12.78 -1.89
CA SER A 336 -14.93 -13.70 -2.11
C SER A 336 -16.30 -13.03 -2.23
N GLN A 337 -16.44 -11.75 -1.88
CA GLN A 337 -17.68 -11.00 -2.06
C GLN A 337 -18.10 -10.95 -3.53
N ASP A 338 -17.14 -10.85 -4.44
CA ASP A 338 -17.41 -10.73 -5.87
C ASP A 338 -17.62 -12.09 -6.56
N ARG A 339 -16.92 -13.16 -6.11
CA ARG A 339 -17.19 -14.55 -6.55
C ARG A 339 -18.55 -15.05 -6.05
N ALA A 340 -18.99 -14.63 -4.86
CA ALA A 340 -20.30 -15.01 -4.31
C ALA A 340 -21.48 -14.28 -4.96
N ILE A 341 -21.25 -13.15 -5.64
CA ILE A 341 -22.28 -12.43 -6.41
C ILE A 341 -22.32 -12.91 -7.88
N ALA A 342 -21.22 -13.49 -8.38
CA ALA A 342 -21.09 -13.97 -9.75
C ALA A 342 -21.40 -15.47 -9.95
N GLN A 343 -21.64 -16.23 -8.88
CA GLN A 343 -22.11 -17.63 -8.90
C GLN A 343 -23.58 -17.70 -8.46
#